data_AF-Q0J810-F1
#
_entry.id   AF-Q0J810-F1
#
_cell.length_a   1.000
_cell.length_b   1.000
_cell.length_c   1.000
_cell.angle_alpha   90.00
_cell.angle_beta   90.00
_cell.angle_gamma   90.00
#
_symmetry.space_group_name_H-M   'P 1'
#
loop_
_entity.id
_entity.type
_entity.pdbx_description
1 polymer ?
#
loop_
_entity_poly.entity_id
_entity_poly.type
_entity_poly.pdbx_seq_one_letter_code
_entity_poly.pdbx_strand_id
1 'polypeptide(L)'
;TYHQWNQLQFTLNRFSFGHSDVDCTILSALSNAARLHLMSSSIYEDVVQKVLLRDLPRCGIFSNLTSLALGELFFSDGCYPLLYLLRHSPNIEKLSLHLVKHGAYAYDHDTNSANATADLDPTCEGTGTAVNCEKLRKIKIICPQGDRRVHIIVKILFSIINPLPQIKIHPQNG
;
A
#
# COMPACT_ATOMS: atom_id res chain seq x y z
N THR A 1 3.62 -30.34 -9.35
CA THR A 1 2.63 -30.14 -8.28
C THR A 1 2.08 -28.74 -8.38
N TYR A 2 0.97 -28.59 -9.11
CA TYR A 2 0.35 -27.31 -9.43
C TYR A 2 -0.50 -26.84 -8.24
N HIS A 3 -0.02 -25.85 -7.48
CA HIS A 3 -0.89 -25.03 -6.66
C HIS A 3 -1.41 -23.88 -7.53
N GLN A 4 -2.51 -24.13 -8.24
CA GLN A 4 -3.35 -23.06 -8.79
C GLN A 4 -3.93 -22.29 -7.60
N TRP A 5 -3.32 -21.16 -7.31
CA TRP A 5 -3.88 -20.20 -6.38
C TRP A 5 -5.14 -19.62 -7.02
N ASN A 6 -6.25 -19.65 -6.28
CA ASN A 6 -7.39 -18.74 -6.49
C ASN A 6 -6.92 -17.30 -6.22
N GLN A 7 -6.04 -16.77 -7.07
CA GLN A 7 -5.68 -15.37 -7.10
C GLN A 7 -6.82 -14.64 -7.81
N LEU A 8 -7.71 -14.04 -7.03
CA LEU A 8 -8.56 -12.99 -7.56
C LEU A 8 -7.65 -11.78 -7.85
N GLN A 9 -7.14 -11.73 -9.08
CA GLN A 9 -6.40 -10.58 -9.58
C GLN A 9 -7.43 -9.61 -10.15
N PHE A 10 -7.75 -8.57 -9.40
CA PHE A 10 -8.63 -7.50 -9.87
C PHE A 10 -7.80 -6.45 -10.59
N THR A 11 -7.98 -6.34 -11.91
CA THR A 11 -7.44 -5.23 -12.70
C THR A 11 -8.53 -4.17 -12.80
N LEU A 12 -8.34 -3.04 -12.12
CA LEU A 12 -9.24 -1.90 -12.21
C LEU A 12 -8.95 -1.12 -13.51
N ASN A 13 -10.00 -0.86 -14.30
CA ASN A 13 -9.92 -0.02 -15.50
C ASN A 13 -10.77 1.24 -15.28
N ARG A 14 -10.60 2.28 -16.11
CA ARG A 14 -11.34 3.55 -16.06
C ARG A 14 -12.87 3.37 -16.00
N PHE A 15 -13.40 2.29 -16.58
CA PHE A 15 -14.83 1.96 -16.57
C PHE A 15 -15.32 1.36 -15.23
N SER A 16 -14.42 0.95 -14.33
CA SER A 16 -14.76 0.42 -13.01
C SER A 16 -15.29 1.49 -12.03
N PHE A 17 -15.31 2.77 -12.44
CA PHE A 17 -15.57 3.93 -11.58
C PHE A 17 -16.88 4.67 -11.90
N GLY A 18 -17.74 4.08 -12.74
CA GLY A 18 -19.01 4.67 -13.14
C GLY A 18 -20.12 4.36 -12.15
N HIS A 19 -20.21 5.10 -11.04
CA HIS A 19 -21.42 5.59 -10.38
C HIS A 19 -21.08 6.05 -8.95
N SER A 20 -21.37 7.32 -8.64
CA SER A 20 -21.16 7.94 -7.33
C SER A 20 -22.29 7.70 -6.33
N ASP A 21 -23.31 6.93 -6.73
CA ASP A 21 -24.61 6.77 -6.03
C ASP A 21 -24.77 5.42 -5.30
N VAL A 22 -23.67 4.70 -5.09
CA VAL A 22 -23.67 3.47 -4.29
C VAL A 22 -22.67 3.63 -3.15
N ASP A 23 -23.13 3.39 -1.92
CA ASP A 23 -22.28 3.32 -0.72
C ASP A 23 -21.21 2.22 -0.80
N CYS A 24 -21.22 1.40 -1.86
CA CYS A 24 -20.25 0.37 -2.13
C CYS A 24 -19.04 0.92 -2.92
N THR A 25 -17.95 1.22 -2.23
CA THR A 25 -16.64 1.46 -2.86
C THR A 25 -15.99 0.19 -3.36
N ILE A 26 -15.03 0.29 -4.29
CA ILE A 26 -14.26 -0.88 -4.77
C ILE A 26 -13.59 -1.59 -3.60
N LEU A 27 -13.05 -0.84 -2.64
CA LEU A 27 -12.41 -1.40 -1.45
C LEU A 27 -13.41 -2.11 -0.53
N SER A 28 -14.65 -1.62 -0.42
CA SER A 28 -15.69 -2.30 0.35
C SER A 28 -16.04 -3.67 -0.23
N ALA A 29 -16.12 -3.78 -1.57
CA ALA A 29 -16.33 -5.06 -2.27
C ALA A 29 -15.17 -6.04 -2.07
N LEU A 30 -13.97 -5.53 -1.77
CA LEU A 30 -12.75 -6.32 -1.57
C LEU A 30 -12.48 -6.64 -0.09
N SER A 31 -13.32 -6.15 0.83
CA SER A 31 -13.11 -6.30 2.28
C SER A 31 -13.04 -7.75 2.77
N ASN A 32 -13.75 -8.66 2.10
CA ASN A 32 -13.75 -10.09 2.39
C ASN A 32 -12.55 -10.86 1.80
N ALA A 33 -11.71 -10.23 0.97
CA ALA A 33 -10.60 -10.90 0.31
C ALA A 33 -9.51 -11.30 1.31
N ALA A 34 -9.05 -12.54 1.23
CA ALA A 34 -7.91 -13.01 2.04
C ALA A 34 -6.57 -12.51 1.51
N ARG A 35 -6.51 -12.20 0.22
CA ARG A 35 -5.31 -11.74 -0.48
C ARG A 35 -5.69 -10.60 -1.40
N LEU A 36 -4.97 -9.49 -1.30
CA LEU A 36 -5.22 -8.31 -2.11
C LEU A 36 -3.93 -7.86 -2.78
N HIS A 37 -4.01 -7.64 -4.09
CA HIS A 37 -2.90 -7.18 -4.92
C HIS A 37 -3.35 -5.87 -5.59
N LEU A 38 -2.95 -4.74 -5.03
CA LEU A 38 -3.23 -3.40 -5.56
C LEU A 38 -1.99 -2.89 -6.30
N MET A 39 -1.86 -3.34 -7.55
CA MET A 39 -0.79 -2.94 -8.43
C MET A 39 -1.40 -2.36 -9.70
N SER A 40 -1.05 -1.11 -10.02
CA SER A 40 -1.28 -0.57 -11.36
C SER A 40 -0.04 -0.83 -12.20
N SER A 41 -0.24 -1.21 -13.45
CA SER A 41 0.79 -1.27 -14.49
C SER A 41 0.37 -0.45 -15.72
N SER A 42 -0.67 0.37 -15.56
CA SER A 42 -1.34 1.05 -16.66
C SER A 42 -0.86 2.49 -16.78
N ILE A 43 -0.69 2.98 -18.01
CA ILE A 43 -0.53 4.39 -18.37
C ILE A 43 -1.63 5.33 -17.80
N TYR A 44 -2.70 4.78 -17.19
CA TYR A 44 -3.75 5.50 -16.48
C TYR A 44 -3.57 5.51 -14.95
N GLU A 45 -2.33 5.36 -14.44
CA GLU A 45 -2.03 5.29 -12.99
C GLU A 45 -2.76 6.39 -12.20
N ASP A 46 -2.75 7.63 -12.70
CA ASP A 46 -3.37 8.78 -12.03
C ASP A 46 -4.86 8.62 -11.75
N VAL A 47 -5.62 8.01 -12.67
CA VAL A 47 -7.09 7.88 -12.52
C VAL A 47 -7.42 6.78 -11.52
N VAL A 48 -6.76 5.63 -11.64
CA VAL A 48 -6.95 4.50 -10.73
C VAL A 48 -6.51 4.87 -9.31
N GLN A 49 -5.40 5.60 -9.20
CA GLN A 49 -4.91 6.14 -7.93
C GLN A 49 -5.94 7.06 -7.30
N LYS A 50 -6.41 8.10 -8.00
CA LYS A 50 -7.35 9.08 -7.43
C LYS A 50 -8.63 8.43 -6.93
N VAL A 51 -9.13 7.41 -7.64
CA VAL A 51 -10.34 6.71 -7.20
C VAL A 51 -10.06 5.82 -5.98
N LEU A 52 -8.97 5.05 -5.97
CA LEU A 52 -8.62 4.24 -4.81
C LEU A 52 -8.36 5.10 -3.57
N LEU A 53 -7.65 6.22 -3.72
CA LEU A 53 -7.39 7.17 -2.63
C LEU A 53 -8.67 7.79 -2.09
N ARG A 54 -9.58 8.20 -2.98
CA ARG A 54 -10.90 8.73 -2.61
C ARG A 54 -11.75 7.68 -1.86
N ASP A 55 -11.61 6.42 -2.21
CA ASP A 55 -12.40 5.33 -1.66
C ASP A 55 -11.81 4.76 -0.34
N LEU A 56 -10.53 5.03 -0.02
CA LEU A 56 -9.87 4.56 1.21
C LEU A 56 -10.66 4.92 2.48
N PRO A 57 -11.04 6.19 2.74
CA PRO A 57 -11.78 6.57 3.95
C PRO A 57 -13.14 5.90 4.09
N ARG A 58 -13.67 5.33 2.99
CA ARG A 58 -15.00 4.71 2.93
C ARG A 58 -14.93 3.18 3.05
N CYS A 59 -13.74 2.59 3.17
CA CYS A 59 -13.63 1.14 3.30
C CYS A 59 -13.71 0.68 4.76
N GLY A 60 -14.34 -0.47 4.98
CA GLY A 60 -14.40 -1.11 6.30
C GLY A 60 -13.08 -1.75 6.73
N ILE A 61 -13.14 -2.58 7.76
CA ILE A 61 -12.02 -3.42 8.21
C ILE A 61 -11.87 -4.62 7.27
N PHE A 62 -10.65 -4.87 6.82
CA PHE A 62 -10.26 -6.05 6.05
C PHE A 62 -9.98 -7.23 6.99
N SER A 63 -11.02 -7.75 7.65
CA SER A 63 -10.88 -8.78 8.69
C SER A 63 -10.26 -10.09 8.18
N ASN A 64 -10.45 -10.42 6.89
CA ASN A 64 -9.95 -11.67 6.32
C ASN A 64 -8.56 -11.53 5.68
N LEU A 65 -8.07 -10.29 5.51
CA LEU A 65 -6.88 -10.03 4.71
C LEU A 65 -5.62 -10.49 5.46
N THR A 66 -4.94 -11.48 4.88
CA THR A 66 -3.70 -12.06 5.38
C THR A 66 -2.49 -11.70 4.53
N SER A 67 -2.70 -11.31 3.27
CA SER A 67 -1.63 -10.92 2.35
C SER A 67 -2.00 -9.68 1.56
N LEU A 68 -1.14 -8.67 1.61
CA LEU A 68 -1.30 -7.41 0.89
C LEU A 68 -0.07 -7.17 0.02
N ALA A 69 -0.29 -6.94 -1.27
CA ALA A 69 0.73 -6.49 -2.20
C ALA A 69 0.35 -5.11 -2.75
N LEU A 70 1.26 -4.14 -2.63
CA LEU A 70 1.06 -2.76 -3.04
C LEU A 70 2.10 -2.36 -4.07
N GLY A 71 1.62 -1.67 -5.10
CA GLY A 71 2.46 -0.96 -6.05
C GLY A 71 2.93 0.39 -5.51
N GLU A 72 3.74 1.05 -6.33
CA GLU A 72 4.43 2.30 -6.04
C GLU A 72 3.51 3.47 -5.64
N LEU A 73 2.29 3.47 -6.15
CA LEU A 73 1.29 4.52 -5.89
C LEU A 73 0.92 4.67 -4.40
N PHE A 74 1.08 3.61 -3.61
CA PHE A 74 0.73 3.60 -2.18
C PHE A 74 1.81 4.25 -1.29
N PHE A 75 2.90 4.78 -1.88
CA PHE A 75 3.94 5.53 -1.16
C PHE A 75 3.82 7.06 -1.37
N SER A 76 2.83 7.52 -2.13
CA SER A 76 2.49 8.95 -2.26
C SER A 76 2.02 9.55 -0.92
N ASP A 77 2.04 10.88 -0.82
CA ASP A 77 1.53 11.66 0.33
C ASP A 77 2.00 11.12 1.68
N GLY A 78 3.32 10.94 1.81
CA GLY A 78 3.95 10.44 3.04
C GLY A 78 3.55 9.01 3.43
N CYS A 79 3.18 8.17 2.45
CA CYS A 79 2.71 6.80 2.63
C CYS A 79 1.34 6.68 3.33
N TYR A 80 0.52 7.73 3.35
CA TYR A 80 -0.85 7.66 3.89
C TYR A 80 -1.64 6.41 3.44
N PRO A 81 -1.63 6.02 2.15
CA PRO A 81 -2.41 4.87 1.67
C PRO A 81 -1.95 3.54 2.27
N LEU A 82 -0.63 3.36 2.40
CA LEU A 82 -0.03 2.21 3.06
C LEU A 82 -0.45 2.14 4.54
N LEU A 83 -0.32 3.26 5.26
CA LEU A 83 -0.66 3.34 6.68
C LEU A 83 -2.13 3.00 6.91
N TYR A 84 -3.02 3.58 6.11
CA TYR A 84 -4.45 3.36 6.19
C TYR A 84 -4.79 1.88 6.02
N LEU A 85 -4.27 1.24 4.96
CA LEU A 85 -4.52 -0.18 4.71
C LEU A 85 -4.00 -1.08 5.82
N LEU A 86 -2.83 -0.78 6.41
CA LEU A 86 -2.29 -1.54 7.53
C LEU A 86 -3.18 -1.42 8.78
N ARG A 87 -3.66 -0.22 9.11
CA ARG A 87 -4.60 -0.01 10.25
C ARG A 87 -5.89 -0.79 10.09
N HIS A 88 -6.39 -0.91 8.86
CA HIS A 88 -7.63 -1.60 8.56
C HIS A 88 -7.45 -3.10 8.33
N SER A 89 -6.25 -3.66 8.50
CA SER A 89 -5.94 -5.07 8.23
C SER A 89 -5.35 -5.78 9.46
N PRO A 90 -6.13 -6.00 10.52
CA PRO A 90 -5.62 -6.53 11.80
C PRO A 90 -5.03 -7.94 11.70
N ASN A 91 -5.46 -8.72 10.71
CA ASN A 91 -5.02 -10.10 10.51
C ASN A 91 -3.93 -10.27 9.45
N ILE A 92 -3.30 -9.17 9.03
CA ILE A 92 -2.28 -9.20 7.99
C ILE A 92 -1.05 -10.00 8.45
N GLU A 93 -0.58 -10.92 7.60
CA GLU A 93 0.59 -11.76 7.87
C GLU A 93 1.77 -11.42 6.96
N LYS A 94 1.48 -10.97 5.74
CA LYS A 94 2.44 -10.73 4.66
C LYS A 94 2.19 -9.40 3.98
N LEU A 95 3.20 -8.56 3.93
CA LEU A 95 3.22 -7.32 3.17
C LEU A 95 4.25 -7.42 2.04
N SER A 96 3.86 -7.09 0.81
CA SER A 96 4.75 -6.99 -0.34
C SER A 96 4.67 -5.59 -0.95
N LEU A 97 5.80 -4.90 -0.99
CA LEU A 97 5.93 -3.53 -1.49
C LEU A 97 6.71 -3.59 -2.80
N HIS A 98 6.10 -3.12 -3.88
CA HIS A 98 6.67 -3.13 -5.22
C HIS A 98 6.97 -1.70 -5.65
N LEU A 99 8.24 -1.33 -5.55
CA LEU A 99 8.81 -0.08 -6.04
C LEU A 99 9.23 -0.33 -7.49
N VAL A 100 8.51 0.27 -8.44
CA VAL A 100 8.89 0.21 -9.86
C VAL A 100 9.40 1.58 -10.31
N LYS A 101 9.61 1.79 -11.62
CA LYS A 101 10.38 2.94 -12.14
C LYS A 101 9.56 4.25 -12.25
N HIS A 102 8.23 4.20 -12.19
CA HIS A 102 7.37 5.32 -12.61
C HIS A 102 7.10 6.36 -11.51
N GLY A 103 7.33 6.05 -10.25
CA GLY A 103 7.19 6.96 -9.10
C GLY A 103 8.53 7.42 -8.51
N ALA A 104 9.64 7.20 -9.20
CA ALA A 104 10.92 7.84 -8.88
C ALA A 104 10.83 9.38 -9.03
N TYR A 105 9.99 9.87 -9.95
CA TYR A 105 9.82 11.30 -10.21
C TYR A 105 9.33 12.10 -8.99
N ALA A 106 8.54 11.49 -8.09
CA ALA A 106 8.08 12.13 -6.87
C ALA A 106 9.18 12.27 -5.79
N TYR A 107 10.25 11.49 -5.90
CA TYR A 107 11.38 11.49 -4.95
C TYR A 107 12.66 12.12 -5.55
N ASP A 108 12.68 12.41 -6.85
CA ASP A 108 13.77 13.10 -7.56
C ASP A 108 13.63 14.64 -7.52
N HIS A 109 12.48 15.18 -7.10
CA HIS A 109 12.37 16.59 -6.74
C HIS A 109 12.64 16.77 -5.25
N ASP A 110 13.71 17.52 -4.96
CA ASP A 110 14.18 17.97 -3.66
C ASP A 110 13.13 17.87 -2.54
N THR A 111 13.11 16.74 -1.84
CA THR A 111 12.65 16.73 -0.46
C THR A 111 13.84 16.34 0.40
N ASN A 112 14.68 17.35 0.60
CA ASN A 112 15.44 17.53 1.82
C ASN A 112 14.48 17.75 3.02
N SER A 113 13.44 16.93 3.12
CA SER A 113 12.48 16.98 4.20
C SER A 113 13.00 16.04 5.27
N ALA A 114 13.85 16.59 6.14
CA ALA A 114 14.02 16.10 7.51
C ALA A 114 12.68 15.95 8.26
N ASN A 115 11.57 16.38 7.63
CA ASN A 115 10.22 16.50 8.11
C ASN A 115 9.20 15.76 7.21
N ALA A 116 9.55 14.66 6.52
CA ALA A 116 8.55 13.86 5.78
C ALA A 116 7.40 13.34 6.69
N THR A 117 7.61 13.41 8.01
CA THR A 117 6.61 13.18 9.06
C THR A 117 5.75 14.40 9.41
N ALA A 118 6.15 15.62 9.04
CA ALA A 118 5.46 16.87 9.37
C ALA A 118 4.51 17.37 8.26
N ASP A 119 4.74 16.99 7.00
CA ASP A 119 3.81 17.24 5.89
C ASP A 119 2.68 16.21 5.80
N LEU A 120 2.63 15.28 6.77
CA LEU A 120 1.46 14.42 6.96
C LEU A 120 0.34 15.31 7.50
N ASP A 121 -0.67 15.55 6.67
CA ASP A 121 -1.87 16.30 7.03
C ASP A 121 -2.35 15.95 8.46
N PRO A 122 -2.44 16.91 9.40
CA PRO A 122 -2.87 16.66 10.77
C PRO A 122 -4.31 16.15 10.89
N THR A 123 -5.13 16.21 9.83
CA THR A 123 -6.41 15.47 9.78
C THR A 123 -6.26 13.96 9.63
N CYS A 124 -5.06 13.46 9.34
CA CYS A 124 -4.71 12.06 9.51
C CYS A 124 -4.53 11.76 11.01
N GLU A 125 -5.63 11.62 11.74
CA GLU A 125 -5.60 11.06 13.09
C GLU A 125 -4.78 9.76 13.08
N GLY A 126 -3.61 9.80 13.72
CA GLY A 126 -2.86 8.59 14.02
C GLY A 126 -1.44 8.47 13.48
N THR A 127 -0.77 9.52 13.00
CA THR A 127 0.69 9.42 12.71
C THR A 127 1.54 9.03 13.93
N GLY A 128 0.97 9.03 15.15
CA GLY A 128 1.53 8.44 16.36
C GLY A 128 0.91 7.10 16.84
N THR A 129 -0.13 6.58 16.19
CA THR A 129 -0.71 5.28 16.58
C THR A 129 -0.05 4.14 15.82
N ALA A 130 0.65 3.30 16.57
CA ALA A 130 1.16 2.02 16.11
C ALA A 130 0.04 1.22 15.40
N VAL A 131 0.39 0.52 14.32
CA VAL A 131 -0.57 -0.35 13.64
C VAL A 131 -0.70 -1.66 14.41
N ASN A 132 -1.93 -2.10 14.65
CA ASN A 132 -2.21 -3.36 15.34
C ASN A 132 -2.06 -4.57 14.41
N CYS A 133 -0.88 -4.74 13.81
CA CYS A 133 -0.56 -5.82 12.87
C CYS A 133 0.20 -6.96 13.57
N GLU A 134 -0.33 -7.49 14.68
CA GLU A 134 0.33 -8.50 15.52
C GLU A 134 0.73 -9.77 14.76
N LYS A 135 -0.01 -10.10 13.70
CA LYS A 135 0.23 -11.30 12.88
C LYS A 135 1.24 -11.07 11.76
N LEU A 136 1.68 -9.84 11.53
CA LEU A 136 2.57 -9.51 10.43
C LEU A 136 3.95 -10.11 10.71
N ARG A 137 4.36 -11.06 9.87
CA ARG A 137 5.61 -11.80 10.05
C ARG A 137 6.63 -11.57 8.95
N LYS A 138 6.17 -11.06 7.81
CA LYS A 138 7.01 -10.93 6.61
C LYS A 138 6.70 -9.66 5.85
N ILE A 139 7.75 -8.88 5.63
CA ILE A 139 7.73 -7.74 4.72
C ILE A 139 8.69 -8.04 3.58
N LYS A 140 8.18 -7.99 2.34
CA LYS A 140 8.98 -8.11 1.13
C LYS A 140 9.00 -6.75 0.45
N ILE A 141 10.18 -6.27 0.10
CA ILE A 141 10.35 -5.07 -0.73
C ILE A 141 10.98 -5.52 -2.04
N ILE A 142 10.39 -5.15 -3.17
CA ILE A 142 10.88 -5.43 -4.52
C ILE A 142 11.16 -4.07 -5.15
N CYS A 143 12.40 -3.82 -5.55
CA CYS A 143 12.83 -2.53 -6.08
C CYS A 143 14.04 -2.65 -7.01
N PRO A 144 14.29 -1.66 -7.89
CA PRO A 144 15.56 -1.53 -8.57
C PRO A 144 16.74 -1.55 -7.59
N GLN A 145 17.88 -2.07 -8.03
CA GLN A 145 19.09 -2.07 -7.22
C GLN A 145 19.51 -0.62 -6.91
N GLY A 146 19.75 -0.32 -5.63
CA GLY A 146 20.14 1.02 -5.19
C GLY A 146 18.99 2.04 -5.11
N ASP A 147 17.72 1.60 -5.20
CA ASP A 147 16.56 2.47 -5.03
C ASP A 147 16.61 3.14 -3.65
N ARG A 148 16.78 4.47 -3.65
CA ARG A 148 16.93 5.25 -2.43
C ARG A 148 15.69 5.12 -1.57
N ARG A 149 14.47 5.03 -2.11
CA ARG A 149 13.23 5.09 -1.32
C ARG A 149 13.07 3.97 -0.30
N VAL A 150 13.79 2.86 -0.49
CA VAL A 150 13.84 1.76 0.48
C VAL A 150 14.19 2.26 1.89
N HIS A 151 15.14 3.19 2.03
CA HIS A 151 15.50 3.70 3.36
C HIS A 151 14.36 4.48 4.02
N ILE A 152 13.60 5.25 3.24
CA ILE A 152 12.45 6.04 3.71
C ILE A 152 11.33 5.09 4.16
N ILE A 153 10.99 4.12 3.31
CA ILE A 153 9.92 3.14 3.60
C ILE A 153 10.27 2.33 4.84
N VAL A 154 11.51 1.84 4.94
CA VAL A 154 11.96 1.08 6.11
C VAL A 154 11.84 1.94 7.37
N LYS A 155 12.24 3.23 7.33
CA LYS A 155 12.10 4.15 8.47
C LYS A 155 10.64 4.33 8.90
N ILE A 156 9.70 4.48 7.96
CA ILE A 156 8.26 4.59 8.24
C ILE A 156 7.73 3.30 8.85
N LEU A 157 8.10 2.13 8.31
CA LEU A 157 7.68 0.84 8.86
C LEU A 157 8.19 0.64 10.30
N PHE A 158 9.43 1.06 10.58
CA PHE A 158 10.00 1.03 11.93
C PHE A 158 9.25 1.92 12.92
N SER A 159 8.70 3.06 12.49
CA SER A 159 7.99 3.97 13.40
C SER A 159 6.58 3.53 13.76
N ILE A 160 5.98 2.63 12.98
CA ILE A 160 4.57 2.23 13.14
C ILE A 160 4.38 0.75 13.51
N ILE A 161 5.36 -0.11 13.20
CA ILE A 161 5.29 -1.57 13.42
C ILE A 161 6.25 -1.95 14.54
N ASN A 162 5.71 -2.49 15.64
CA ASN A 162 6.50 -2.98 16.75
C ASN A 162 5.87 -4.27 17.33
N PRO A 163 6.60 -5.40 17.41
CA PRO A 163 7.99 -5.62 16.96
C PRO A 163 8.10 -5.64 15.43
N LEU A 164 9.25 -5.19 14.90
CA LEU A 164 9.47 -5.19 13.46
C LEU A 164 9.64 -6.64 12.93
N PRO A 165 8.87 -7.05 11.91
CA PRO A 165 8.99 -8.37 11.29
C PRO A 165 10.23 -8.51 10.40
N GLN A 166 10.48 -9.72 9.89
CA GLN A 166 11.55 -9.94 8.93
C GLN A 166 11.30 -9.16 7.64
N ILE A 167 12.21 -8.23 7.31
CA ILE A 167 12.23 -7.52 6.02
C ILE A 167 13.17 -8.23 5.05
N LYS A 168 12.70 -8.53 3.84
CA LYS A 168 13.51 -9.05 2.75
C LYS A 168 13.41 -8.14 1.52
N ILE A 169 14.52 -7.51 1.17
CA ILE A 169 14.64 -6.68 -0.04
C ILE A 169 15.12 -7.57 -1.19
N HIS A 170 14.45 -7.51 -2.33
CA HIS A 170 14.80 -8.25 -3.54
C HIS A 170 14.95 -7.28 -4.71
N PRO A 171 15.94 -7.49 -5.59
CA PRO A 171 16.00 -6.74 -6.83
C PRO A 171 14.74 -7.02 -7.67
N GLN A 172 14.24 -5.98 -8.34
CA GLN A 172 13.28 -6.13 -9.42
C GLN A 172 14.03 -6.82 -10.57
N ASN A 173 13.84 -8.14 -10.73
CA ASN A 173 14.41 -8.85 -11.87
C ASN A 173 13.88 -8.21 -13.16
N GLY A 174 14.80 -7.81 -14.04
CA GLY A 174 14.50 -7.33 -15.39
C GLY A 174 13.95 -8.43 -16.27
#